data_AF-X0WUW6-F1
#
_entry.id   AF-X0WUW6-F1
#
_cell.length_a   1.000
_cell.length_b   1.000
_cell.length_c   1.000
_cell.angle_alpha   90.00
_cell.angle_beta   90.00
_cell.angle_gamma   90.00
#
_symmetry.space_group_name_H-M   'P 1'
#
loop_
_entity.id
_entity.type
_entity.pdbx_description
1 polymer ?
#
loop_
_entity_poly.entity_id
_entity_poly.type
_entity_poly.pdbx_seq_one_letter_code
_entity_poly.pdbx_strand_id
1 'polypeptide(L)'
;MATAWLNGTIIDDGGLPCEGRFEYGYVPAFGLATPWRNNLRTGDTFLVHVLNLLGGVTVYFQAQARNALGVTVGATLTFTTIPREPLVLTVAATDLSTGGFTP
;
A
#
# COMPACT_ATOMS: atom_id res chain seq x y z
N MET A 1 0.24 11.22 -3.56
CA MET A 1 0.03 9.94 -2.86
C MET A 1 -0.68 8.98 -3.82
N ALA A 2 -0.09 7.81 -4.01
CA ALA A 2 -0.56 6.72 -4.84
C ALA A 2 -1.15 5.60 -3.95
N THR A 3 -1.84 4.64 -4.56
CA THR A 3 -2.36 3.46 -3.89
C THR A 3 -2.07 2.22 -4.73
N ALA A 4 -2.06 1.04 -4.11
CA ALA A 4 -1.79 -0.22 -4.80
C ALA A 4 -2.54 -1.38 -4.14
N TRP A 5 -2.92 -2.36 -4.95
CA TRP A 5 -3.45 -3.65 -4.49
C TRP A 5 -2.32 -4.67 -4.50
N LEU A 6 -2.01 -5.23 -3.32
CA LEU A 6 -1.04 -6.31 -3.17
C LEU A 6 -1.77 -7.65 -3.15
N ASN A 7 -1.32 -8.57 -4.00
CA ASN A 7 -1.93 -9.88 -4.21
C ASN A 7 -0.94 -10.98 -3.85
N GLY A 8 -1.44 -12.02 -3.20
CA GLY A 8 -0.65 -13.13 -2.71
C GLY A 8 -1.48 -14.39 -2.64
N THR A 9 -0.83 -15.52 -2.88
CA THR A 9 -1.45 -16.84 -2.87
C THR A 9 -0.68 -17.73 -1.92
N ILE A 10 -1.38 -18.47 -1.06
CA ILE A 10 -0.77 -19.51 -0.25
C ILE A 10 -0.58 -20.75 -1.13
N ILE A 11 0.67 -21.09 -1.42
CA ILE A 11 1.01 -22.25 -2.25
C ILE A 11 1.09 -23.55 -1.46
N ASP A 12 1.37 -23.47 -0.17
CA ASP A 12 1.42 -24.60 0.77
C ASP A 12 1.22 -24.08 2.20
N ASP A 13 0.23 -24.63 2.90
CA ASP A 13 -0.13 -24.31 4.29
C ASP A 13 0.45 -25.32 5.30
N GLY A 14 1.19 -26.33 4.83
CA GLY A 14 1.76 -27.38 5.66
C GLY A 14 0.71 -28.23 6.39
N GLY A 15 -0.54 -28.21 5.91
CA GLY A 15 -1.67 -28.94 6.49
C GLY A 15 -2.46 -28.21 7.58
N LEU A 16 -2.05 -26.99 7.97
CA LEU A 16 -2.72 -26.19 9.01
C LEU A 16 -3.11 -24.80 8.49
N PRO A 17 -4.24 -24.23 8.97
CA PRO A 17 -4.65 -22.90 8.54
C PRO A 17 -3.58 -21.89 8.93
N CYS A 18 -3.26 -21.03 7.97
CA CYS A 18 -2.24 -19.99 8.09
C CYS A 18 -2.89 -18.61 8.23
N GLU A 19 -2.11 -17.67 8.74
CA GLU A 19 -2.37 -16.24 8.65
C GLU A 19 -1.43 -15.64 7.60
N GLY A 20 -1.93 -14.72 6.78
CA GLY A 20 -1.16 -14.07 5.72
C GLY A 20 -1.11 -12.56 5.88
N ARG A 21 0.05 -11.94 5.59
CA ARG A 21 0.19 -10.48 5.52
C ARG A 21 1.15 -10.08 4.40
N PHE A 22 1.18 -8.80 4.07
CA PHE A 22 2.22 -8.22 3.23
C PHE A 22 3.14 -7.33 4.04
N GLU A 23 4.42 -7.42 3.76
CA GLU A 23 5.40 -6.41 4.14
C GLU A 23 5.82 -5.65 2.90
N TYR A 24 5.96 -4.34 3.02
CA TYR A 24 6.32 -3.48 1.92
C TYR A 24 7.16 -2.28 2.37
N GLY A 25 7.86 -1.67 1.43
CA GLY A 25 8.68 -0.49 1.67
C GLY A 25 9.37 0.03 0.42
N TYR A 26 10.03 1.17 0.56
CA TYR A 26 10.81 1.81 -0.52
C TYR A 26 12.28 1.34 -0.55
N VAL A 27 12.66 0.52 0.42
CA VAL A 27 13.97 -0.13 0.54
C VAL A 27 13.75 -1.60 0.90
N PRO A 28 14.74 -2.49 0.63
CA PRO A 28 14.67 -3.90 1.00
C PRO A 28 14.55 -4.20 2.50
N ALA A 29 14.64 -3.17 3.36
CA ALA A 29 14.49 -3.30 4.81
C ALA A 29 13.03 -3.27 5.29
N PHE A 30 12.03 -3.32 4.38
CA PHE A 30 10.59 -3.44 4.63
C PHE A 30 10.11 -2.82 5.96
N GLY A 31 9.85 -1.51 5.96
CA GLY A 31 9.47 -0.77 7.18
C GLY A 31 7.97 -0.80 7.51
N LEU A 32 7.12 -1.33 6.62
CA LEU A 32 5.67 -1.33 6.77
C LEU A 32 5.11 -2.74 6.60
N ALA A 33 4.12 -3.09 7.43
CA ALA A 33 3.41 -4.36 7.35
C ALA A 33 1.89 -4.12 7.38
N THR A 34 1.16 -4.90 6.61
CA THR A 34 -0.30 -4.95 6.69
C THR A 34 -0.73 -5.79 7.90
N PRO A 35 -1.97 -5.63 8.38
CA PRO A 35 -2.55 -6.56 9.34
C PRO A 35 -2.53 -8.00 8.83
N TRP A 36 -2.50 -8.95 9.77
CA TRP A 36 -2.65 -10.36 9.47
C TRP A 36 -4.08 -10.66 9.03
N ARG A 37 -4.21 -11.43 7.96
CA ARG A 37 -5.46 -12.04 7.53
C ARG A 37 -5.46 -13.50 7.96
N ASN A 38 -6.49 -13.91 8.67
CA ASN A 38 -6.56 -15.25 9.26
C ASN A 38 -7.25 -16.25 8.33
N ASN A 39 -7.13 -17.53 8.69
CA ASN A 39 -7.85 -18.64 8.07
C ASN A 39 -7.60 -18.79 6.56
N LEU A 40 -6.34 -18.64 6.15
CA LEU A 40 -5.89 -18.95 4.80
C LEU A 40 -5.42 -20.40 4.69
N ARG A 41 -5.68 -21.02 3.55
CA ARG A 41 -5.30 -22.39 3.20
C ARG A 41 -4.56 -22.43 1.88
N THR A 42 -3.93 -23.57 1.59
CA THR A 42 -3.34 -23.83 0.27
C THR A 42 -4.36 -23.55 -0.84
N GLY A 43 -3.97 -22.74 -1.81
CA GLY A 43 -4.81 -22.28 -2.91
C GLY A 43 -5.53 -20.95 -2.66
N ASP A 44 -5.62 -20.48 -1.42
CA ASP A 44 -6.29 -19.22 -1.11
C ASP A 44 -5.47 -18.02 -1.58
N THR A 45 -6.16 -17.08 -2.21
CA THR A 45 -5.62 -15.77 -2.56
C THR A 45 -6.10 -14.70 -1.58
N PHE A 46 -5.20 -13.79 -1.22
CA PHE A 46 -5.54 -12.62 -0.44
C PHE A 46 -5.04 -11.33 -1.09
N LEU A 47 -5.91 -10.33 -1.05
CA LEU A 47 -5.67 -8.98 -1.53
C LEU A 47 -5.64 -8.01 -0.35
N VAL A 48 -4.71 -7.05 -0.38
CA VAL A 48 -4.68 -5.91 0.55
C VAL A 48 -4.50 -4.60 -0.22
N HIS A 49 -5.35 -3.63 0.08
CA HIS A 49 -5.23 -2.27 -0.45
C HIS A 49 -4.31 -1.44 0.42
N VAL A 50 -3.22 -0.95 -0.16
CA VAL A 50 -2.25 -0.07 0.49
C VAL A 50 -2.45 1.36 0.00
N LEU A 51 -2.62 2.27 0.96
CA LEU A 51 -2.83 3.70 0.72
C LEU A 51 -1.56 4.50 1.02
N ASN A 52 -1.58 5.79 0.65
CA ASN A 52 -0.54 6.76 1.02
C ASN A 52 0.88 6.40 0.56
N LEU A 53 0.99 5.71 -0.59
CA LEU A 53 2.29 5.44 -1.20
C LEU A 53 2.86 6.72 -1.83
N LEU A 54 4.18 6.84 -1.82
CA LEU A 54 4.87 7.84 -2.63
C LEU A 54 4.64 7.52 -4.11
N GLY A 55 4.40 8.54 -4.94
CA GLY A 55 4.22 8.39 -6.39
C GLY A 55 5.56 8.50 -7.11
N GLY A 56 5.74 7.76 -8.22
CA GLY A 56 6.97 7.81 -9.01
C GLY A 56 8.14 7.05 -8.38
N VAL A 57 7.88 6.11 -7.47
CA VAL A 57 8.94 5.34 -6.79
C VAL A 57 8.70 3.84 -6.89
N THR A 58 9.79 3.07 -6.84
CA THR A 58 9.73 1.61 -6.76
C THR A 58 9.46 1.18 -5.33
N VAL A 59 8.41 0.39 -5.16
CA VAL A 59 8.01 -0.23 -3.90
C VAL A 59 8.35 -1.71 -3.97
N TYR A 60 8.99 -2.21 -2.92
CA TYR A 60 9.27 -3.63 -2.70
C TYR A 60 8.18 -4.17 -1.80
N PHE A 61 7.66 -5.35 -2.12
CA PHE A 61 6.69 -6.05 -1.28
C PHE A 61 6.94 -7.56 -1.27
N GLN A 62 6.55 -8.19 -0.16
CA GLN A 62 6.63 -9.63 0.01
C GLN A 62 5.41 -10.12 0.79
N ALA A 63 4.92 -11.30 0.43
CA ALA A 63 3.89 -11.99 1.21
C ALA A 63 4.56 -12.77 2.35
N GLN A 64 3.95 -12.78 3.52
CA GLN A 64 4.32 -13.64 4.64
C GLN A 64 3.15 -14.51 5.02
N ALA A 65 3.43 -15.78 5.30
CA ALA A 65 2.47 -16.70 5.86
C ALA A 65 3.01 -17.26 7.17
N ARG A 66 2.17 -17.34 8.19
CA ARG A 66 2.53 -17.97 9.46
C ARG A 66 1.45 -18.93 9.93
N ASN A 67 1.87 -20.01 10.55
CA ASN A 67 1.02 -20.97 11.23
C ASN A 67 1.71 -21.49 12.50
N ALA A 68 1.14 -22.50 13.13
CA ALA A 68 1.72 -23.13 14.32
C ALA A 68 3.07 -23.83 14.05
N LEU A 69 3.41 -24.13 12.80
CA LEU A 69 4.67 -24.79 12.43
C LEU A 69 5.80 -23.79 12.17
N GLY A 70 5.47 -22.53 11.86
CA GLY A 70 6.47 -21.48 11.67
C GLY A 70 5.98 -20.32 10.81
N VAL A 71 6.94 -19.51 10.36
CA VAL A 71 6.73 -18.38 9.46
C VAL A 71 7.51 -18.65 8.18
N THR A 72 6.87 -18.45 7.04
CA THR A 72 7.51 -18.45 5.72
C THR A 72 7.31 -17.11 5.04
N VAL A 73 8.28 -16.74 4.22
CA VAL A 73 8.30 -15.51 3.46
C VAL A 73 8.34 -15.88 1.98
N GLY A 74 7.42 -15.29 1.21
CA GLY A 74 7.38 -15.44 -0.24
C GLY A 74 8.48 -14.67 -0.94
N ALA A 75 8.50 -14.74 -2.27
CA ALA A 75 9.42 -13.96 -3.08
C ALA A 75 9.19 -12.45 -2.92
N THR A 76 10.27 -11.68 -2.87
CA THR A 76 10.20 -10.22 -2.98
C THR A 76 9.86 -9.83 -4.41
N LEU A 77 8.79 -9.06 -4.56
CA LEU A 77 8.36 -8.48 -5.81
C LEU A 77 8.44 -6.96 -5.73
N THR A 78 8.49 -6.31 -6.90
CA THR A 78 8.54 -4.85 -6.99
C THR A 78 7.49 -4.33 -7.95
N PHE A 79 7.01 -3.13 -7.68
CA PHE A 79 6.19 -2.36 -8.61
C PHE A 79 6.54 -0.88 -8.50
N THR A 80 6.34 -0.14 -9.58
CA THR A 80 6.58 1.31 -9.60
C THR A 80 5.24 2.03 -9.53
N THR A 81 5.09 2.94 -8.56
CA THR A 81 3.89 3.76 -8.46
C THR A 81 3.89 4.84 -9.53
N ILE A 82 2.73 5.12 -10.11
CA ILE A 82 2.58 6.21 -11.08
C ILE A 82 2.68 7.55 -10.32
N PRO A 83 3.45 8.54 -10.81
CA PRO A 83 3.46 9.87 -10.21
C PRO A 83 2.06 10.49 -10.27
N ARG A 84 1.64 11.18 -9.19
CA ARG A 84 0.35 11.86 -9.18
C ARG A 84 0.45 13.14 -10.00
N GLU A 85 -0.57 13.41 -10.82
CA GLU A 85 -0.71 14.71 -11.49
C GLU A 85 -0.81 15.86 -10.48
N PRO A 86 -0.38 17.08 -10.84
CA PRO A 86 -0.49 18.26 -9.98
C PRO A 86 -1.97 18.53 -9.65
N LEU A 87 -2.27 18.72 -8.36
CA LEU A 87 -3.60 19.17 -7.94
C LEU A 87 -3.58 20.70 -7.89
N VAL A 88 -4.30 21.35 -8.79
CA VAL A 88 -4.52 22.81 -8.75
C VAL A 88 -5.81 23.08 -7.98
N LEU A 89 -5.73 23.92 -6.95
CA LEU A 89 -6.91 24.44 -6.25
C LEU A 89 -7.07 25.91 -6.60
N THR A 90 -8.08 26.24 -7.40
CA THR A 90 -8.50 27.63 -7.64
C THR A 90 -9.34 28.09 -6.46
N VAL A 91 -8.82 29.03 -5.68
CA VAL A 91 -9.60 29.69 -4.62
C VAL A 91 -10.38 30.85 -5.25
N ALA A 92 -11.60 31.11 -4.77
CA ALA A 92 -12.40 32.23 -5.24
C ALA A 92 -11.64 33.56 -5.05
N ALA A 93 -11.70 34.44 -6.04
CA ALA A 93 -11.18 35.79 -5.91
C ALA A 93 -11.97 36.54 -4.84
N THR A 94 -11.28 37.25 -3.95
CA THR A 94 -11.91 38.19 -3.02
C THR A 94 -12.10 39.53 -3.72
N ASP A 95 -13.29 40.12 -3.58
CA ASP A 95 -13.57 41.46 -4.09
C ASP A 95 -12.61 42.50 -3.50
N LEU A 96 -12.12 43.39 -4.36
CA LEU A 96 -11.37 44.57 -3.93
C LEU A 96 -12.39 45.66 -3.57
N SER A 97 -12.53 45.97 -2.27
CA SER A 97 -13.28 47.17 -1.87
C SER A 97 -12.46 48.39 -2.29
N THR A 98 -12.94 49.13 -3.28
CA THR A 98 -12.45 50.49 -3.55
C THR A 98 -12.82 51.35 -2.35
N GLY A 99 -11.88 51.54 -1.42
CA GLY A 99 -11.98 52.57 -0.40
C GLY A 99 -12.16 53.90 -1.13
N GLY A 100 -13.34 54.49 -0.99
CA GLY A 100 -13.73 55.69 -1.70
C GLY A 100 -12.65 56.76 -1.53
N PHE A 101 -12.01 57.13 -2.63
CA PHE A 101 -11.21 58.34 -2.69
C PHE A 101 -12.20 59.50 -2.68
N THR A 102 -12.41 60.13 -1.52
CA THR A 102 -13.10 61.42 -1.46
C THR A 102 -12.10 62.48 -1.91
N PRO A 103 -12.35 63.19 -3.02
CA PRO A 103 -11.46 64.22 -3.55
C PRO A 103 -11.34 65.45 -2.64
#